data_AF-A0A353XW66-F1
#
_entry.id   AF-A0A353XW66-F1
#
_cell.length_a   1.000
_cell.length_b   1.000
_cell.length_c   1.000
_cell.angle_alpha   90.00
_cell.angle_beta   90.00
_cell.angle_gamma   90.00
#
_symmetry.space_group_name_H-M   'P 1'
#
loop_
_entity.id
_entity.type
_entity.pdbx_description
1 polymer ?
#
loop_
_entity_poly.entity_id
_entity_poly.type
_entity_poly.pdbx_seq_one_letter_code
_entity_poly.pdbx_strand_id
1 'polypeptide(L)' 'MNTFFYQAHFFKSAAKLKQLPACEDLVEVAFAGRSNSGKSSAINTLCNQKSLARTSKTPGRTQLINIFALD' A
#
# COMPACT_ATOMS: atom_id res chain seq x y z
N MET A 1 12.51 10.65 -14.02
CA MET A 1 11.57 9.78 -13.28
C MET A 1 10.81 10.66 -12.30
N ASN A 2 9.49 10.53 -12.23
CA ASN A 2 8.67 11.37 -11.37
C ASN A 2 8.98 11.05 -9.90
N THR A 3 9.59 11.99 -9.17
CA THR A 3 10.01 11.81 -7.76
C THR A 3 8.84 11.83 -6.79
N PHE A 4 7.63 12.18 -7.26
CA PHE A 4 6.42 12.24 -6.46
C PHE A 4 6.15 10.95 -5.67
N PHE A 5 6.32 9.78 -6.30
CA PHE A 5 6.08 8.50 -5.62
C PHE A 5 7.16 8.13 -4.60
N TYR A 6 8.30 8.83 -4.57
CA TYR A 6 9.42 8.44 -3.70
C TYR A 6 9.22 8.90 -2.26
N GLN A 7 8.29 9.83 -2.01
CA GLN A 7 7.89 10.27 -0.68
C GLN A 7 6.75 9.44 -0.09
N ALA A 8 6.37 8.35 -0.76
CA ALA A 8 5.33 7.47 -0.26
C ALA A 8 5.65 6.96 1.15
N HIS A 9 4.70 7.02 2.06
CA HIS A 9 4.86 6.52 3.42
C HIS A 9 3.65 5.69 3.84
N PHE A 10 3.88 4.76 4.77
CA PHE A 10 2.78 3.97 5.33
C PHE A 10 1.85 4.88 6.14
N PHE A 11 0.58 4.93 5.77
CA PHE A 11 -0.43 5.73 6.44
C PHE A 11 -1.20 4.91 7.48
N LYS A 12 -1.88 3.86 7.04
CA LYS A 12 -2.76 3.05 7.91
C LYS A 12 -3.05 1.68 7.33
N SER A 13 -3.40 0.73 8.20
CA SER A 13 -4.04 -0.54 7.82
C SER A 13 -5.50 -0.58 8.25
N ALA A 14 -6.38 -1.05 7.37
CA ALA A 14 -7.80 -1.22 7.64
C ALA A 14 -8.21 -2.69 7.52
N ALA A 15 -8.94 -3.20 8.51
CA ALA A 15 -9.53 -4.54 8.49
C ALA A 15 -10.96 -4.54 7.91
N LYS A 16 -11.64 -3.40 7.95
CA LYS A 16 -13.00 -3.20 7.45
C LYS A 16 -13.05 -1.94 6.59
N LEU A 17 -13.93 -1.92 5.58
CA LEU A 17 -14.09 -0.76 4.69
C LEU A 17 -14.42 0.54 5.44
N LYS A 18 -15.21 0.45 6.53
CA LYS A 18 -15.54 1.61 7.39
C LYS A 18 -14.32 2.25 8.08
N GLN A 19 -13.17 1.58 8.09
CA GLN A 19 -11.94 2.09 8.70
C GLN A 19 -11.03 2.81 7.68
N LEU A 20 -11.39 2.79 6.39
CA LEU A 20 -10.74 3.56 5.34
C LEU A 20 -10.96 5.06 5.60
N PRO A 21 -10.00 5.92 5.23
CA PRO A 21 -10.17 7.35 5.33
C PRO A 21 -11.31 7.81 4.40
N ALA A 22 -12.06 8.82 4.83
CA ALA A 22 -12.98 9.56 3.97
C ALA A 22 -12.17 10.60 3.20
N CYS A 23 -11.41 10.15 2.20
CA CYS A 23 -10.69 11.06 1.31
C CYS A 23 -11.57 11.35 0.10
N GLU A 24 -12.48 12.32 0.22
CA GLU A 24 -13.38 12.72 -0.87
C GLU A 24 -12.66 13.54 -1.95
N ASP A 25 -11.54 14.20 -1.59
CA ASP A 25 -10.80 15.11 -2.47
C ASP A 25 -9.50 14.52 -3.06
N LEU A 26 -9.23 13.22 -2.84
CA LEU A 26 -8.01 12.57 -3.32
C LEU A 26 -8.29 11.43 -4.28
N VAL A 27 -7.38 11.22 -5.23
CA VAL A 27 -7.40 10.06 -6.12
C VAL A 27 -6.67 8.90 -5.45
N GLU A 28 -7.36 7.77 -5.31
CA GLU A 28 -6.78 6.54 -4.78
C GLU A 28 -6.51 5.51 -5.88
N VAL A 29 -5.40 4.77 -5.77
CA VAL A 29 -5.05 3.67 -6.68
C VAL A 29 -4.94 2.37 -5.89
N ALA A 30 -5.83 1.42 -6.20
CA ALA A 30 -5.86 0.11 -5.54
C ALA A 30 -4.97 -0.91 -6.28
N PHE A 31 -4.07 -1.56 -5.55
CA PHE A 31 -3.28 -2.70 -6.06
C PHE A 31 -3.94 -4.02 -5.66
N ALA A 32 -4.52 -4.73 -6.63
CA ALA A 32 -5.16 -6.03 -6.42
C ALA A 32 -4.39 -7.16 -7.13
N GLY A 33 -4.45 -8.37 -6.57
CA GLY A 33 -3.79 -9.55 -7.15
C GLY A 33 -3.57 -10.70 -6.16
N ARG A 34 -3.34 -11.90 -6.68
CA ARG A 34 -3.24 -13.15 -5.88
C ARG A 34 -2.07 -13.17 -4.90
N SER A 35 -0.91 -12.62 -5.28
CA SER A 35 0.31 -12.68 -4.48
C SER A 35 0.54 -11.40 -3.68
N ASN A 36 0.71 -11.50 -2.37
CA ASN A 36 1.11 -10.36 -1.54
C ASN A 36 2.55 -9.93 -1.83
N SER A 37 3.46 -10.88 -2.07
CA SER A 37 4.85 -10.55 -2.42
C SER A 37 4.92 -9.76 -3.72
N GLY A 38 4.13 -10.14 -4.74
CA GLY A 38 4.10 -9.43 -6.03
C GLY A 38 3.59 -7.99 -5.90
N LYS A 39 2.48 -7.79 -5.17
CA LYS A 39 1.93 -6.45 -4.90
C LYS A 39 2.92 -5.57 -4.15
N SER A 40 3.51 -6.07 -3.07
CA SER A 40 4.49 -5.33 -2.29
C SER A 40 5.75 -4.99 -3.10
N SER A 41 6.26 -5.91 -3.92
CA SER A 41 7.39 -5.65 -4.79
C SER A 41 7.09 -4.56 -5.83
N ALA A 42 5.90 -4.56 -6.42
CA ALA A 42 5.48 -3.52 -7.36
C ALA A 42 5.43 -2.14 -6.68
N ILE A 43 4.79 -2.04 -5.50
CA ILE A 43 4.73 -0.80 -4.71
C ILE A 43 6.13 -0.28 -4.38
N ASN A 44 7.00 -1.15 -3.86
CA ASN A 44 8.37 -0.81 -3.50
C ASN A 44 9.19 -0.31 -4.70
N THR A 45 8.97 -0.91 -5.89
CA THR A 45 9.65 -0.52 -7.12
C THR A 45 9.15 0.84 -7.63
N LEU A 46 7.82 1.05 -7.65
CA LEU A 46 7.22 2.32 -8.09
C LEU A 46 7.62 3.49 -7.18
N CYS A 47 7.70 3.24 -5.87
CA CYS A 47 8.08 4.25 -4.89
C CYS A 47 9.60 4.35 -4.69
N ASN A 48 10.41 3.52 -5.37
CA ASN A 48 11.86 3.42 -5.16
C ASN A 48 12.25 3.27 -3.66
N GLN A 49 11.45 2.52 -2.90
CA GLN A 49 11.66 2.27 -1.47
C GLN A 49 11.67 0.76 -1.20
N LYS A 50 12.75 0.25 -0.60
CA LYS A 50 12.94 -1.20 -0.42
C LYS A 50 12.02 -1.84 0.63
N SER A 51 11.48 -1.06 1.56
CA SER A 51 10.78 -1.57 2.76
C SER A 51 9.46 -0.86 3.07
N LEU A 52 8.86 -0.17 2.09
CA LEU A 52 7.58 0.52 2.25
C LEU A 52 6.44 -0.48 2.49
N ALA A 53 6.21 -1.36 1.51
CA ALA A 53 5.26 -2.45 1.62
C ALA A 53 5.97 -3.71 2.13
N ARG A 54 5.68 -4.10 3.37
CA ARG A 54 6.28 -5.28 3.99
C ARG A 54 5.70 -6.57 3.39
N THR A 55 6.57 -7.43 2.88
CA THR A 55 6.21 -8.78 2.45
C THR A 55 6.20 -9.72 3.66
N SER A 56 5.03 -10.02 4.21
CA SER A 56 4.90 -11.16 5.14
C SER A 56 5.00 -12.46 4.34
N LYS A 57 5.99 -13.31 4.65
CA LYS A 57 6.10 -14.68 4.11
C LYS A 57 5.12 -15.64 4.79
N THR A 58 4.70 -15.34 6.02
CA THR A 58 3.80 -16.18 6.80
C THR A 58 2.35 -15.89 6.40
N PRO A 59 1.60 -16.88 5.88
CA PRO A 59 0.18 -16.70 5.57
C PRO A 59 -0.59 -16.39 6.86
N GLY A 60 -1.16 -15.18 6.95
CA GLY A 60 -1.95 -14.75 8.10
C GLY A 60 -3.43 -14.74 7.76
N ARG A 61 -4.24 -15.30 8.65
CA ARG A 61 -5.71 -15.51 8.56
C ARG A 61 -6.55 -14.21 8.49
N THR A 62 -5.90 -13.05 8.48
CA THR A 62 -6.54 -11.73 8.42
C THR A 62 -5.80 -10.88 7.38
N GLN A 63 -6.48 -10.55 6.27
CA GLN A 63 -5.94 -9.65 5.24
C GLN A 63 -6.37 -8.23 5.58
N LEU A 64 -5.39 -7.34 5.77
CA LEU A 64 -5.63 -5.91 5.96
C LEU A 64 -5.43 -5.19 4.62
N ILE A 65 -6.21 -4.13 4.40
CA ILE A 65 -5.95 -3.15 3.35
C ILE A 65 -4.90 -2.20 3.89
N ASN A 66 -3.72 -2.15 3.25
CA ASN A 66 -2.65 -1.22 3.62
C ASN A 66 -2.73 0.01 2.72
N ILE A 67 -2.72 1.18 3.35
CA ILE A 67 -2.86 2.48 2.70
C ILE A 67 -1.52 3.20 2.81
N PHE A 68 -1.06 3.74 1.70
CA PHE A 68 0.16 4.52 1.58
C PHE A 68 -0.22 5.90 1.07
N ALA A 69 0.22 6.95 1.78
CA ALA A 69 0.00 8.33 1.37
C ALA A 69 1.19 8.82 0.55
N LEU A 70 0.93 9.77 -0.33
CA LEU A 70 1.93 10.49 -1.13
C LEU A 70 1.92 11.94 -0.67
N ASP A 71 3.10 12.50 -0.39
CA ASP A 71 3.31 13.91 -0.06
C ASP A 71 3.99 14.66 -1.21
#